data_AF-A0A1U7LIU2-F1
#
_entry.id   AF-A0A1U7LIU2-F1
#
_cell.length_a   1.000
_cell.length_b   1.000
_cell.length_c   1.000
_cell.angle_alpha   90.00
_cell.angle_beta   90.00
_cell.angle_gamma   90.00
#
_symmetry.space_group_name_H-M   'P 1'
#
loop_
_entity.id
_entity.type
_entity.pdbx_description
1 polymer ?
#
loop_
_entity_poly.entity_id
_entity_poly.type
_entity_poly.pdbx_seq_one_letter_code
_entity_poly.pdbx_strand_id
1 'polypeptide(L)'
;MATEPPKKKQKVYLDGSTVPSAAIEDVYTLTEDSVGITEFIHPEALGFSGIIKQRYTDFLVNEVDEHGNVIHLTEIGKPELFLPRKEPEQNGFDKKLKEHEAKCLSNSNSELLDH
;
A
#
# COMPACT_ATOMS: atom_id res chain seq x y z
N MET A 1 -37.88 -10.26 -33.29
CA MET A 1 -38.40 -9.37 -32.22
C MET A 1 -37.21 -8.87 -31.42
N ALA A 2 -36.72 -7.67 -31.73
CA ALA A 2 -35.57 -7.09 -31.06
C ALA A 2 -36.07 -6.26 -29.86
N THR A 3 -35.67 -6.64 -28.65
CA THR A 3 -35.92 -5.85 -27.45
C THR A 3 -34.88 -4.73 -27.36
N GLU A 4 -35.34 -3.49 -27.27
CA GLU A 4 -34.46 -2.33 -27.10
C GLU A 4 -33.72 -2.40 -25.74
N PRO A 5 -32.43 -2.05 -25.69
CA PRO A 5 -31.69 -2.02 -24.44
C PRO A 5 -32.18 -0.86 -23.55
N PRO A 6 -32.18 -1.02 -22.21
CA PRO A 6 -32.70 0.00 -21.32
C PRO A 6 -31.82 1.25 -21.38
N LYS A 7 -32.44 2.40 -21.61
CA LYS A 7 -31.76 3.71 -21.56
C LYS A 7 -31.24 3.94 -20.14
N LYS A 8 -29.93 4.08 -19.99
CA LYS A 8 -29.30 4.51 -18.74
C LYS A 8 -29.81 5.91 -18.39
N LYS A 9 -30.50 6.06 -17.25
CA LYS A 9 -30.87 7.37 -16.71
C LYS A 9 -29.60 8.06 -16.21
N GLN A 10 -29.25 9.18 -16.82
CA GLN A 10 -28.18 10.06 -16.38
C GLN A 10 -28.55 10.67 -15.02
N LYS A 11 -27.76 10.40 -13.98
CA LYS A 11 -27.92 11.04 -12.67
C LYS A 11 -27.28 12.41 -12.76
N VAL A 12 -28.10 13.42 -13.03
CA VAL A 12 -27.69 14.83 -12.96
C VAL A 12 -27.56 15.18 -11.48
N TYR A 13 -26.37 15.58 -11.03
CA TYR A 13 -26.23 16.22 -9.72
C TYR A 13 -26.75 17.64 -9.83
N LEU A 14 -27.98 17.84 -9.36
CA LEU A 14 -28.53 19.17 -9.16
C LEU A 14 -28.02 19.68 -7.81
N ASP A 15 -27.58 20.94 -7.86
CA ASP A 15 -27.37 21.89 -6.77
C ASP A 15 -28.19 21.59 -5.50
N GLY A 16 -27.53 21.69 -4.36
CA GLY A 16 -27.99 21.18 -3.08
C GLY A 16 -29.30 21.80 -2.59
N SER A 17 -30.26 20.94 -2.25
CA SER A 17 -31.21 21.10 -1.13
C SER A 17 -32.18 19.91 -1.12
N THR A 18 -32.46 19.37 0.06
CA THR A 18 -33.47 18.33 0.37
C THR A 18 -33.27 16.94 -0.25
N VAL A 19 -32.70 16.01 0.53
CA VAL A 19 -32.95 14.58 0.32
C VAL A 19 -34.12 14.16 1.22
N PRO A 20 -35.20 13.56 0.68
CA PRO A 20 -36.34 13.13 1.47
C PRO A 20 -35.93 11.96 2.37
N SER A 21 -36.11 12.19 3.67
CA SER A 21 -35.97 11.25 4.78
C SER A 21 -37.02 10.14 4.70
N ALA A 22 -36.81 9.14 3.83
CA ALA A 22 -37.49 7.85 3.92
C ALA A 22 -36.69 6.80 3.15
N ALA A 23 -36.31 5.72 3.85
CA ALA A 23 -35.61 4.52 3.37
C ALA A 23 -34.06 4.55 3.32
N ILE A 24 -33.42 4.98 4.42
CA ILE A 24 -32.14 4.36 4.85
C ILE A 24 -32.44 3.70 6.19
N GLU A 25 -32.78 2.42 6.17
CA GLU A 25 -32.92 1.60 7.38
C GLU A 25 -31.52 1.21 7.89
N ASP A 26 -31.26 1.59 9.14
CA ASP A 26 -30.21 1.17 10.07
C ASP A 26 -28.75 1.12 9.56
N VAL A 27 -28.13 2.28 9.50
CA VAL A 27 -26.73 2.41 9.91
C VAL A 27 -26.75 3.13 11.24
N TYR A 28 -26.24 2.52 12.31
CA TYR A 28 -25.98 3.22 13.57
C TYR A 28 -25.12 4.45 13.28
N THR A 29 -25.74 5.59 13.03
CA THR A 29 -25.05 6.85 12.82
C THR A 29 -24.66 7.34 14.20
N LEU A 30 -23.49 6.89 14.66
CA LEU A 30 -22.84 7.42 15.84
C LEU A 30 -22.65 8.93 15.60
N THR A 31 -23.41 9.75 16.31
CA THR A 31 -23.29 11.21 16.27
C THR A 31 -22.27 11.65 17.32
N GLU A 32 -21.67 12.82 17.14
CA GLU A 32 -20.79 13.45 18.12
C GLU A 32 -21.47 13.58 19.50
N ASP A 33 -22.75 13.99 19.50
CA ASP A 33 -23.59 14.07 20.70
C ASP A 33 -23.69 12.73 21.44
N SER A 34 -23.82 11.61 20.71
CA SER A 34 -23.97 10.28 21.32
C SER A 34 -22.72 9.78 22.03
N VAL A 35 -21.56 10.40 21.76
CA VAL A 35 -20.28 10.11 22.41
C VAL A 35 -19.78 11.26 23.29
N GLY A 36 -20.63 12.27 23.56
CA GLY A 36 -20.32 13.36 24.49
C GLY A 36 -19.48 14.50 23.93
N ILE A 37 -19.42 14.66 22.61
CA ILE A 37 -18.78 15.80 21.94
C ILE A 37 -19.87 16.80 21.58
N THR A 38 -20.16 17.75 22.48
CA THR A 38 -21.34 18.66 22.34
C THR A 38 -20.99 20.14 22.27
N GLU A 39 -19.77 20.54 22.62
CA GLU A 39 -19.42 21.94 22.82
C GLU A 39 -18.35 22.44 21.84
N PHE A 40 -18.46 23.71 21.46
CA PHE A 40 -17.43 24.43 20.71
C PHE A 40 -16.63 25.32 21.65
N ILE A 41 -15.34 25.54 21.35
CA ILE A 41 -14.52 26.53 22.07
C ILE A 41 -15.10 27.95 21.92
N HIS A 42 -15.73 28.25 20.77
CA HIS A 42 -16.37 29.53 20.49
C HIS A 42 -17.84 29.34 20.04
N PRO A 43 -18.81 29.32 20.97
CA PRO A 43 -20.22 29.00 20.66
C PRO A 43 -20.90 29.98 19.71
N GLU A 44 -20.48 31.25 19.68
CA GLU A 44 -21.11 32.30 18.88
C GLU A 44 -20.57 32.37 17.44
N ALA A 45 -19.58 31.55 17.08
CA ALA A 45 -19.00 31.59 15.75
C ALA A 45 -19.96 30.97 14.74
N LEU A 46 -20.18 31.66 13.61
CA LEU A 46 -20.96 31.08 12.52
C LEU A 46 -20.21 29.90 11.90
N GLY A 47 -20.87 28.74 11.84
CA GLY A 47 -20.36 27.57 11.16
C GLY A 47 -20.37 27.71 9.64
N PHE A 48 -19.69 26.79 8.97
CA PHE A 48 -19.72 26.65 7.51
C PHE A 48 -19.75 25.17 7.15
N SER A 49 -20.18 24.87 5.93
CA SER A 49 -20.20 23.51 5.39
C SER A 49 -19.04 23.31 4.43
N GLY A 50 -18.43 22.12 4.48
CA GLY A 50 -17.35 21.75 3.59
C GLY A 50 -17.24 20.23 3.47
N ILE A 51 -16.62 19.78 2.38
CA ILE A 51 -16.27 18.36 2.19
C ILE A 51 -14.85 18.17 2.70
N ILE A 52 -14.67 17.31 3.70
CA ILE A 52 -13.35 16.94 4.22
C ILE A 52 -12.92 15.58 3.63
N LYS A 53 -11.62 15.43 3.33
CA LYS A 53 -11.00 14.22 2.76
C LYS A 53 -11.55 13.81 1.36
N GLN A 54 -11.75 14.76 0.44
CA GLN A 54 -12.21 14.45 -0.93
C GLN A 54 -11.16 13.67 -1.75
N ARG A 55 -9.87 13.93 -1.53
CA ARG A 55 -8.74 13.19 -2.07
C ARG A 55 -7.86 12.71 -0.91
N TYR A 56 -7.15 11.60 -1.10
CA TYR A 56 -6.23 11.09 -0.08
C TYR A 56 -5.15 12.10 0.32
N THR A 57 -4.75 12.97 -0.60
CA THR A 57 -3.78 14.04 -0.37
C THR A 57 -4.33 15.22 0.44
N ASP A 58 -5.65 15.35 0.61
CA ASP A 58 -6.23 16.48 1.34
C ASP A 58 -6.01 16.38 2.85
N PHE A 59 -5.63 15.19 3.34
CA PHE A 59 -5.34 14.97 4.76
C PHE A 59 -4.18 13.97 4.92
N LEU A 60 -2.95 14.49 4.96
CA LEU A 60 -1.75 13.71 5.24
C LEU A 60 -1.32 13.93 6.69
N VAL A 61 -0.95 12.84 7.38
CA VAL A 61 -0.49 12.87 8.77
C VAL A 61 0.93 12.31 8.80
N ASN A 62 1.84 13.00 9.49
CA ASN A 62 3.16 12.48 9.85
C ASN A 62 3.24 12.40 11.37
N GLU A 63 3.72 11.28 11.87
CA GLU A 63 3.97 11.09 13.30
C GLU A 63 5.15 11.97 13.76
N VAL A 64 5.10 12.40 15.01
CA VAL A 64 6.21 13.05 15.70
C VAL A 64 6.60 12.15 16.87
N ASP A 65 7.87 11.75 16.93
CA ASP A 65 8.36 10.86 17.98
C ASP A 65 8.54 11.57 19.33
N GLU A 66 8.89 10.81 20.38
CA GLU A 66 9.14 11.34 21.73
C GLU A 66 10.30 12.35 21.80
N HIS A 67 11.16 12.39 20.79
CA HIS A 67 12.27 13.32 20.67
C HIS A 67 11.91 14.55 19.82
N GLY A 68 10.69 14.62 19.28
CA GLY A 68 10.22 15.72 18.46
C GLY A 68 10.59 15.60 16.97
N ASN A 69 11.08 14.45 16.50
CA ASN A 69 11.38 14.24 15.09
C ASN A 69 10.12 13.90 14.30
N VAL A 70 9.94 14.54 13.15
CA VAL A 70 8.87 14.19 12.21
C VAL A 70 9.30 12.97 11.39
N ILE A 71 8.47 11.92 11.39
CA ILE A 71 8.76 10.69 10.68
C ILE A 71 8.40 10.83 9.20
N HIS A 72 9.38 10.54 8.34
CA HIS A 72 9.22 10.54 6.88
C HIS A 72 9.78 9.25 6.27
N LEU A 73 9.15 8.78 5.19
CA LEU A 73 9.70 7.71 4.37
C LEU A 73 10.93 8.24 3.61
N THR A 74 12.11 7.79 4.00
CA THR A 74 13.38 8.22 3.39
C THR A 74 13.81 7.33 2.23
N GLU A 75 13.46 6.04 2.27
CA GLU A 75 13.92 5.04 1.30
C GLU A 75 12.83 4.00 1.02
N ILE A 76 12.74 3.56 -0.24
CA ILE A 76 11.77 2.57 -0.73
C ILE A 76 12.47 1.21 -0.97
N GLY A 77 13.79 1.16 -0.78
CA GLY A 77 14.63 0.00 -1.05
C GLY A 77 14.40 -1.17 -0.08
N LYS A 78 14.99 -2.33 -0.41
CA LYS A 78 15.04 -3.44 0.55
C LYS A 78 15.96 -3.03 1.72
N PRO A 79 15.56 -3.29 2.97
CA PRO A 79 16.47 -3.08 4.09
C PRO A 79 17.75 -3.88 3.85
N GLU A 80 18.90 -3.26 4.08
CA GLU A 80 20.16 -3.99 4.07
C GLU A 80 20.09 -5.04 5.19
N LEU A 81 20.00 -6.31 4.80
CA LEU A 81 20.12 -7.40 5.75
C LEU A 81 21.55 -7.33 6.28
N PHE A 82 21.69 -7.00 7.56
CA PHE A 82 22.93 -7.21 8.32
C PHE A 82 23.17 -8.72 8.45
N LEU A 83 23.47 -9.38 7.33
CA LEU A 83 24.09 -10.69 7.37
C LEU A 83 25.48 -10.44 7.97
N PRO A 84 25.87 -11.10 9.08
CA PRO A 84 27.24 -11.05 9.53
C PRO A 84 28.09 -11.46 8.33
N ARG A 85 28.91 -10.53 7.84
CA ARG A 85 29.84 -10.75 6.74
C ARG A 85 30.73 -11.89 7.21
N LYS A 86 30.46 -13.14 6.79
CA LYS A 86 31.50 -14.17 6.81
C LYS A 86 32.61 -13.57 5.98
N GLU A 87 33.77 -13.38 6.60
CA GLU A 87 34.96 -12.97 5.88
C GLU A 87 35.07 -13.85 4.64
N PRO A 88 35.35 -13.28 3.46
CA PRO A 88 35.52 -14.10 2.29
C PRO A 88 36.71 -15.01 2.56
N GLU A 89 36.46 -16.31 2.81
CA GLU A 89 37.47 -17.35 2.72
C GLU A 89 37.90 -17.44 1.25
N GLN A 90 38.73 -16.47 0.84
CA GLN A 90 39.57 -16.55 -0.33
C GLN A 90 40.52 -17.72 -0.06
N ASN A 91 40.36 -18.81 -0.80
CA ASN A 91 41.39 -19.82 -1.19
C ASN A 91 40.85 -21.26 -1.34
N GLY A 92 39.57 -21.49 -1.69
CA GLY A 92 39.05 -22.86 -1.85
C GLY A 92 38.23 -23.17 -3.11
N PHE A 93 37.49 -22.21 -3.65
CA PHE A 93 36.46 -22.52 -4.64
C PHE A 93 36.99 -22.70 -6.07
N ASP A 94 38.01 -21.93 -6.48
CA ASP A 94 38.53 -21.98 -7.85
C ASP A 94 39.25 -23.29 -8.18
N LYS A 95 39.82 -23.97 -7.17
CA LYS A 95 40.50 -25.24 -7.36
C LYS A 95 39.50 -26.38 -7.59
N LYS A 96 38.38 -26.36 -6.86
CA LYS A 96 37.31 -27.38 -6.96
C LYS A 96 36.56 -27.31 -8.29
N LEU A 97 36.33 -26.12 -8.84
CA LEU A 97 35.64 -25.97 -10.12
C LEU A 97 36.50 -26.46 -11.29
N LYS A 98 37.81 -26.12 -11.29
CA LYS A 98 38.75 -26.60 -12.34
C LYS A 98 38.96 -28.11 -12.29
N GLU A 99 39.01 -28.69 -11.09
CA GLU A 99 39.16 -30.14 -10.93
C GLU A 99 37.89 -30.91 -11.34
N HIS A 100 36.71 -30.33 -11.09
CA HIS A 100 35.43 -30.88 -11.56
C HIS A 100 35.29 -30.78 -13.09
N GLU A 101 35.64 -29.63 -13.69
CA GLU A 101 35.62 -29.45 -15.15
C GLU A 101 36.59 -30.42 -15.84
N ALA A 102 37.84 -30.54 -15.36
CA ALA A 102 38.81 -31.47 -15.94
C ALA A 102 38.34 -32.94 -15.87
N LYS A 103 37.66 -33.32 -14.80
CA LYS A 103 37.10 -34.67 -14.61
C LYS A 103 35.89 -34.95 -15.49
N CYS A 104 35.04 -33.94 -15.75
CA CYS A 104 33.93 -34.06 -16.69
C CYS A 104 34.42 -34.19 -18.14
N LEU A 105 35.43 -33.39 -18.54
CA LEU A 105 36.00 -33.42 -19.90
C LEU A 105 36.79 -34.70 -20.20
N SER A 106 37.44 -35.31 -19.21
CA SER A 106 38.11 -36.61 -19.41
C SER A 106 37.12 -37.75 -19.59
N ASN A 107 35.96 -37.69 -18.92
CA ASN A 107 34.96 -38.75 -18.97
C ASN A 107 34.10 -38.71 -20.25
N SER A 108 34.01 -37.57 -20.93
CA SER A 108 33.30 -37.46 -22.21
C SER A 108 34.08 -38.03 -23.42
N ASN A 109 35.38 -38.30 -23.28
CA ASN A 109 36.21 -38.86 -24.35
C ASN A 109 36.43 -40.38 -24.27
N SER A 110 35.89 -41.06 -23.24
CA SER A 110 36.00 -42.53 -23.13
C SER A 110 34.76 -43.32 -23.59
N GLU A 111 33.64 -42.66 -23.91
CA GLU A 111 32.41 -43.35 -24.34
C GLU A 111 32.21 -43.41 -25.87
N LEU A 112 33.16 -42.94 -26.69
CA LEU A 112 33.04 -42.90 -28.15
C LEU A 112 34.00 -43.86 -28.88
N LEU A 113 34.48 -44.91 -28.21
CA LEU A 113 35.40 -45.90 -28.80
C LEU A 113 35.18 -47.36 -28.33
N ASP A 114 33.97 -47.74 -27.96
CA ASP A 114 33.58 -49.16 -27.84
C ASP A 114 32.16 -49.39 -28.38
N HIS A 115 32.06 -49.52 -29.70
CA HIS A 115 31.31 -50.53 -30.48
C HIS A 115 31.08 -50.08 -31.93
#